data_AF-A0A9P6KXR2-F1
#
_entry.id   AF-A0A9P6KXR2-F1
#
_cell.length_a   1.000
_cell.length_b   1.000
_cell.length_c   1.000
_cell.angle_alpha   90.00
_cell.angle_beta   90.00
_cell.angle_gamma   90.00
#
_symmetry.space_group_name_H-M   'P 1'
#
loop_
_entity.id
_entity.type
_entity.pdbx_description
1 polymer ?
#
loop_
_entity_poly.entity_id
_entity_poly.type
_entity_poly.pdbx_seq_one_letter_code
_entity_poly.pdbx_strand_id
1 'polypeptide(L)'
;MKLDQATEKFSVNNLTKTDFISQNSPEEIAASIDFEALPVVLTPYKSKTDEIDYSLDLFDKTKSSILRITPTNFIKNVKILTVKYLIVEDIGLMKEFGYEEAMLEIKKMGYRFIASTSEYLTNPKPLALNRFFVDCKAEFVYVSLFVLYKIYKNITVITKDKAKAEIFCKVMHMDCNILGVNDILRGACGEVVVVLENYIELSSKKVIYVGVHPDGCKEIKMDYKKVSKYIYRIKDVLKSITRDVLKGKRQFNYGRFKNILK
;
A
#
# COMPACT_ATOMS: atom_id res chain seq x y z
N MET A 1 7.93 -19.72 -1.42
CA MET A 1 8.89 -18.73 -0.88
C MET A 1 8.12 -17.87 0.10
N LYS A 2 8.36 -18.00 1.41
CA LYS A 2 7.72 -17.14 2.41
C LYS A 2 8.60 -15.89 2.59
N LEU A 3 8.01 -14.72 2.45
CA LEU A 3 8.59 -13.48 2.95
C LEU A 3 8.28 -13.43 4.44
N ASP A 4 9.29 -13.17 5.26
CA ASP A 4 9.02 -12.69 6.62
C ASP A 4 8.38 -11.31 6.45
N GLN A 5 7.10 -11.22 6.82
CA GLN A 5 6.42 -9.93 6.85
C GLN A 5 6.97 -9.18 8.05
N ALA A 6 7.75 -8.13 7.80
CA ALA A 6 8.08 -7.17 8.83
C ALA A 6 6.77 -6.55 9.35
N THR A 7 6.36 -6.95 10.55
CA THR A 7 5.22 -6.41 11.30
C THR A 7 5.61 -5.11 12.00
N GLU A 8 6.31 -4.20 11.32
CA GLU A 8 6.44 -2.84 11.85
C GLU A 8 5.17 -2.07 11.48
N LYS A 9 4.36 -1.75 12.50
CA LYS A 9 3.19 -0.90 12.34
C LYS A 9 3.65 0.54 12.05
N PHE A 10 2.88 1.27 11.26
CA PHE A 10 3.14 2.68 10.98
C PHE A 10 2.87 3.49 12.26
N SER A 11 3.88 4.11 12.85
CA SER A 11 3.67 4.89 14.09
C SER A 11 2.75 6.08 13.82
N VAL A 12 1.72 6.28 14.66
CA VAL A 12 0.84 7.47 14.62
C VAL A 12 1.64 8.78 14.75
N ASN A 13 2.82 8.74 15.36
CA ASN A 13 3.68 9.93 15.49
C ASN A 13 4.27 10.42 14.15
N ASN A 14 4.20 9.61 13.09
CA ASN A 14 4.53 10.01 11.72
C ASN A 14 3.33 10.56 10.94
N LEU A 15 2.11 10.50 11.49
CA LEU A 15 0.92 11.10 10.87
C LEU A 15 0.91 12.60 11.16
N THR A 16 1.21 13.41 10.15
CA THR A 16 1.10 14.88 10.19
C THR A 16 -0.31 15.32 10.60
N LYS A 17 -0.52 16.54 11.13
CA LYS A 17 -1.81 17.13 11.59
C LYS A 17 -2.92 17.28 10.50
N THR A 18 -3.03 16.35 9.56
CA THR A 18 -3.87 16.35 8.35
C THR A 18 -4.87 15.20 8.37
N ASP A 19 -5.87 15.29 7.51
CA ASP A 19 -6.80 14.18 7.23
C ASP A 19 -6.20 13.24 6.18
N PHE A 20 -6.72 12.02 6.10
CA PHE A 20 -6.23 11.04 5.13
C PHE A 20 -7.33 10.34 4.35
N ILE A 21 -7.02 10.02 3.08
CA ILE A 21 -7.85 9.16 2.23
C ILE A 21 -7.21 7.78 2.10
N SER A 22 -7.97 6.72 2.35
CA SER A 22 -7.53 5.33 2.18
C SER A 22 -8.63 4.46 1.57
N GLN A 23 -8.25 3.57 0.66
CA GLN A 23 -9.16 2.54 0.10
C GLN A 23 -9.11 1.22 0.89
N ASN A 24 -8.38 1.18 2.00
CA ASN A 24 -8.26 -0.02 2.85
C ASN A 24 -9.46 -0.12 3.80
N SER A 25 -9.78 -1.34 4.24
CA SER A 25 -10.84 -1.54 5.24
C SER A 25 -10.46 -0.93 6.60
N PRO A 26 -11.44 -0.64 7.49
CA PRO A 26 -11.14 -0.17 8.83
C PRO A 26 -10.19 -1.10 9.62
N GLU A 27 -10.32 -2.41 9.45
CA GLU A 27 -9.44 -3.41 10.05
C GLU A 27 -8.02 -3.35 9.50
N GLU A 28 -7.88 -3.23 8.17
CA GLU A 28 -6.57 -3.09 7.52
C GLU A 28 -5.87 -1.80 8.01
N ILE A 29 -6.61 -0.71 8.20
CA ILE A 29 -6.11 0.55 8.77
C ILE A 29 -5.67 0.37 10.23
N ALA A 30 -6.54 -0.19 11.07
CA ALA A 30 -6.29 -0.44 12.49
C ALA A 30 -5.10 -1.38 12.74
N ALA A 31 -4.93 -2.40 11.88
CA ALA A 31 -3.81 -3.33 11.97
C ALA A 31 -2.48 -2.71 11.49
N SER A 32 -2.54 -1.78 10.53
CA SER A 32 -1.34 -1.23 9.87
C SER A 32 -0.74 -0.03 10.57
N ILE A 33 -1.53 0.69 11.36
CA ILE A 33 -1.14 1.86 12.15
C ILE A 33 -0.99 1.45 13.63
N ASP A 34 0.04 1.97 14.28
CA ASP A 34 0.23 1.83 15.72
C ASP A 34 -0.50 2.94 16.46
N PHE A 35 -1.77 2.72 16.76
CA PHE A 35 -2.57 3.66 17.54
C PHE A 35 -2.15 3.63 19.02
N GLU A 36 -1.85 4.80 19.58
CA GLU A 36 -1.51 4.99 21.00
C GLU A 36 -2.67 4.58 21.94
N ALA A 37 -3.90 4.45 21.41
CA ALA A 37 -5.12 4.09 22.11
C ALA A 37 -5.99 3.19 21.22
N LEU A 38 -7.10 2.68 21.77
CA LEU A 38 -8.08 1.86 21.04
C LEU A 38 -8.51 2.56 19.73
N PRO A 39 -8.27 1.96 18.54
CA PRO A 39 -8.72 2.54 17.28
C PRO A 39 -10.25 2.66 17.24
N VAL A 40 -10.75 3.83 16.87
CA VAL A 40 -12.19 4.12 16.79
C VAL A 40 -12.61 4.24 15.33
N VAL A 41 -13.65 3.49 14.98
CA VAL A 41 -14.32 3.49 13.67
C VAL A 41 -15.68 4.16 13.82
N LEU A 42 -15.88 5.28 13.12
CA LEU A 42 -17.18 5.89 12.94
C LEU A 42 -17.95 5.13 11.87
N THR A 43 -19.11 4.59 12.23
CA THR A 43 -19.97 3.81 11.33
C THR A 43 -21.36 4.46 11.21
N PRO A 44 -21.98 4.50 10.02
CA PRO A 44 -23.37 4.92 9.89
C PRO A 44 -24.35 3.86 10.44
N TYR A 45 -23.89 2.62 10.64
CA TYR A 45 -24.76 1.50 11.01
C TYR A 45 -24.85 1.30 12.53
N LYS A 46 -25.98 1.69 13.12
CA LYS A 46 -26.24 1.46 14.56
C LYS A 46 -26.16 -0.02 14.97
N SER A 47 -26.48 -0.96 14.06
CA SER A 47 -26.39 -2.40 14.33
C SER A 47 -24.95 -2.93 14.44
N LYS A 48 -23.95 -2.16 13.98
CA LYS A 48 -22.53 -2.52 14.05
C LYS A 48 -21.80 -1.88 15.23
N THR A 49 -22.50 -1.16 16.12
CA THR A 49 -21.83 -0.48 17.23
C THR A 49 -21.47 -1.45 18.34
N ASP A 50 -20.26 -1.34 18.86
CA ASP A 50 -19.78 -2.15 19.97
C ASP A 50 -20.06 -1.48 21.32
N GLU A 51 -20.07 -2.27 22.38
CA GLU A 51 -20.10 -1.77 23.75
C GLU A 51 -18.72 -1.19 24.12
N ILE A 52 -18.69 0.06 24.56
CA ILE A 52 -17.44 0.81 24.78
C ILE A 52 -16.57 0.14 25.85
N ASP A 53 -17.15 -0.18 27.01
CA ASP A 53 -16.40 -0.75 28.14
C ASP A 53 -15.81 -2.12 27.80
N TYR A 54 -16.58 -2.95 27.09
CA TYR A 54 -16.10 -4.25 26.60
C TYR A 54 -14.95 -4.09 25.61
N SER A 55 -15.05 -3.16 24.66
CA SER A 55 -14.00 -2.93 23.65
C SER A 55 -12.72 -2.37 24.27
N LEU A 56 -12.83 -1.52 25.30
CA LEU A 56 -11.69 -1.02 26.07
C LEU A 56 -10.99 -2.15 26.83
N ASP A 57 -11.73 -2.98 27.57
CA ASP A 57 -11.19 -4.14 28.31
C ASP A 57 -10.51 -5.14 27.36
N LEU A 58 -11.14 -5.43 26.21
CA LEU A 58 -10.57 -6.30 25.20
C LEU A 58 -9.28 -5.72 24.62
N PHE A 59 -9.25 -4.42 24.32
CA PHE A 59 -8.05 -3.76 23.82
C PHE A 59 -6.91 -3.77 24.83
N ASP A 60 -7.20 -3.60 26.12
CA ASP A 60 -6.16 -3.66 27.15
C ASP A 60 -5.56 -5.05 27.29
N LYS A 61 -6.35 -6.10 27.08
CA LYS A 61 -5.89 -7.49 27.11
C LYS A 61 -5.16 -7.91 25.84
N THR A 62 -5.62 -7.51 24.66
CA THR A 62 -5.13 -8.08 23.38
C THR A 62 -4.35 -7.09 22.51
N LYS A 63 -4.49 -5.78 22.75
CA LYS A 63 -3.95 -4.69 21.92
C LYS A 63 -4.29 -4.83 20.42
N SER A 64 -5.43 -5.47 20.12
CA SER A 64 -5.84 -5.81 18.74
C SER A 64 -7.31 -5.52 18.42
N SER A 65 -8.04 -4.88 19.33
CA SER A 65 -9.48 -4.55 19.15
C SER A 65 -9.67 -3.23 18.39
N ILE A 66 -10.88 -3.04 17.85
CA ILE A 66 -11.39 -1.78 17.29
C ILE A 66 -12.75 -1.47 17.93
N LEU A 67 -13.06 -0.19 18.10
CA LEU A 67 -14.36 0.26 18.59
C LEU A 67 -15.17 0.84 17.44
N ARG A 68 -16.27 0.20 17.06
CA ARG A 68 -17.26 0.76 16.15
C ARG A 68 -18.31 1.53 16.92
N ILE A 69 -18.55 2.77 16.49
CA ILE A 69 -19.51 3.64 17.14
C ILE A 69 -20.13 4.61 16.13
N THR A 70 -21.39 4.98 16.31
CA THR A 70 -22.00 6.05 15.49
C THR A 70 -21.43 7.42 15.87
N PRO A 71 -21.37 8.39 14.95
CA PRO A 71 -20.87 9.74 15.24
C PRO A 71 -21.50 10.41 16.47
N THR A 72 -22.82 10.29 16.67
CA THR A 72 -23.51 10.87 17.83
C THR A 72 -23.11 10.21 19.15
N ASN A 73 -22.95 8.89 19.17
CA ASN A 73 -22.49 8.17 20.35
C ASN A 73 -21.01 8.47 20.64
N PHE A 74 -20.18 8.71 19.61
CA PHE A 74 -18.80 9.14 19.82
C PHE A 74 -18.73 10.48 20.55
N ILE A 75 -19.48 11.50 20.11
CA ILE A 75 -19.52 12.83 20.75
C ILE A 75 -19.86 12.72 22.24
N LYS A 76 -20.86 11.89 22.59
CA LYS A 76 -21.27 11.66 23.98
C LYS A 76 -20.16 11.06 24.86
N ASN A 77 -19.26 10.27 24.27
CA ASN A 77 -18.25 9.48 24.98
C ASN A 77 -16.82 9.97 24.72
N VAL A 78 -16.67 11.13 24.09
CA VAL A 78 -15.38 11.67 23.65
C VAL A 78 -14.35 11.83 24.78
N LYS A 79 -14.81 12.09 26.00
CA LYS A 79 -13.96 12.26 27.19
C LYS A 79 -13.27 10.97 27.63
N ILE A 80 -13.85 9.83 27.28
CA ILE A 80 -13.36 8.49 27.61
C ILE A 80 -12.40 8.01 26.52
N LEU A 81 -12.66 8.41 25.27
CA LEU A 81 -11.92 7.97 24.08
C LEU A 81 -10.73 8.90 23.80
N THR A 82 -9.55 8.55 24.27
CA THR A 82 -8.31 9.32 24.08
C THR A 82 -7.66 9.06 22.72
N VAL A 83 -8.39 9.32 21.63
CA VAL A 83 -7.92 9.13 20.25
C VAL A 83 -7.67 10.45 19.54
N LYS A 84 -6.74 10.48 18.58
CA LYS A 84 -6.47 11.66 17.71
C LYS A 84 -7.04 11.48 16.30
N TYR A 85 -7.04 10.24 15.82
CA TYR A 85 -7.51 9.85 14.49
C TYR A 85 -8.75 8.95 14.63
N LEU A 86 -9.73 9.19 13.77
CA LEU A 86 -10.94 8.39 13.64
C LEU A 86 -10.99 7.80 12.24
N ILE A 87 -11.25 6.50 12.15
CA ILE A 87 -11.47 5.82 10.89
C ILE A 87 -12.95 6.00 10.54
N VAL A 88 -13.28 6.40 9.31
CA VAL A 88 -14.67 6.64 8.90
C VAL A 88 -15.07 5.58 7.87
N GLU A 89 -15.94 4.66 8.29
CA GLU A 89 -16.56 3.65 7.43
C GLU A 89 -17.67 4.31 6.61
N ASP A 90 -17.75 3.99 5.31
CA ASP A 90 -18.84 4.40 4.42
C ASP A 90 -19.22 5.89 4.53
N ILE A 91 -18.20 6.77 4.46
CA ILE A 91 -18.36 8.21 4.72
C ILE A 91 -19.46 8.89 3.90
N GLY A 92 -19.69 8.44 2.66
CA GLY A 92 -20.74 8.97 1.78
C GLY A 92 -22.17 8.68 2.29
N LEU A 93 -22.35 7.68 3.14
CA LEU A 93 -23.65 7.36 3.74
C LEU A 93 -23.93 8.17 5.02
N MET A 94 -22.92 8.84 5.60
CA MET A 94 -23.09 9.56 6.87
C MET A 94 -24.18 10.63 6.78
N LYS A 95 -24.27 11.33 5.65
CA LYS A 95 -25.33 12.31 5.40
C LYS A 95 -26.71 11.68 5.34
N GLU A 96 -26.86 10.58 4.61
CA GLU A 96 -28.13 9.87 4.42
C GLU A 96 -28.68 9.31 5.74
N PHE A 97 -27.79 8.91 6.64
CA PHE A 97 -28.13 8.43 7.98
C PHE A 97 -28.34 9.56 9.01
N GLY A 98 -28.28 10.83 8.59
CA GLY A 98 -28.55 11.99 9.44
C GLY A 98 -27.40 12.38 10.38
N TYR A 99 -26.17 11.98 10.07
CA TYR A 99 -24.98 12.27 10.89
C TYR A 99 -24.19 13.50 10.43
N GLU A 100 -24.68 14.28 9.47
CA GLU A 100 -23.97 15.44 8.91
C GLU A 100 -23.51 16.44 9.99
N GLU A 101 -24.41 16.85 10.89
CA GLU A 101 -24.08 17.77 11.97
C GLU A 101 -23.05 17.20 12.95
N ALA A 102 -23.19 15.92 13.31
CA ALA A 102 -22.28 15.22 14.20
C ALA A 102 -20.86 15.11 13.59
N MET A 103 -20.76 14.81 12.28
CA MET A 103 -19.48 14.74 11.59
C MET A 103 -18.78 16.11 11.58
N LEU A 104 -19.52 17.19 11.31
CA LEU A 104 -18.99 18.55 11.35
C LEU A 104 -18.56 18.98 12.76
N GLU A 105 -19.33 18.60 13.79
CA GLU A 105 -18.97 18.85 15.19
C GLU A 105 -17.67 18.15 15.58
N ILE A 106 -17.54 16.85 15.27
CA ILE A 106 -16.32 16.08 15.52
C ILE A 106 -15.11 16.73 14.84
N LYS A 107 -15.27 17.23 13.60
CA LYS A 107 -14.21 17.98 12.91
C LYS A 107 -13.85 19.28 13.63
N LYS A 108 -14.83 20.05 14.12
CA LYS A 108 -14.61 21.27 14.90
C LYS A 108 -13.89 21.01 16.22
N MET A 109 -14.12 19.86 16.84
CA MET A 109 -13.41 19.41 18.05
C MET A 109 -11.95 19.06 17.80
N GLY A 110 -11.50 19.07 16.53
CA GLY A 110 -10.09 18.91 16.16
C GLY A 110 -9.70 17.48 15.75
N TYR A 111 -10.64 16.54 15.72
CA TYR A 111 -10.36 15.18 15.29
C TYR A 111 -9.96 15.10 13.81
N ARG A 112 -9.12 14.11 13.49
CA ARG A 112 -8.66 13.83 12.12
C ARG A 112 -9.30 12.57 11.60
N PHE A 113 -9.70 12.58 10.33
CA PHE A 113 -10.38 11.46 9.69
C PHE A 113 -9.43 10.70 8.78
N ILE A 114 -9.60 9.38 8.79
CA ILE A 114 -9.11 8.47 7.77
C ILE A 114 -10.34 7.89 7.08
N ALA A 115 -10.60 8.26 5.83
CA ALA A 115 -11.84 7.90 5.13
C ALA A 115 -11.61 7.44 3.69
N SER A 116 -12.63 6.88 3.04
CA SER A 116 -12.55 6.43 1.64
C SER A 116 -12.67 7.55 0.61
N THR A 117 -13.25 8.70 0.97
CA THR A 117 -13.40 9.87 0.10
C THR A 117 -13.05 11.17 0.85
N SER A 118 -13.06 12.31 0.13
CA SER A 118 -12.71 13.62 0.67
C SER A 118 -13.84 14.33 1.42
N GLU A 119 -15.03 13.71 1.52
CA GLU A 119 -16.19 14.33 2.16
C GLU A 119 -15.89 14.63 3.64
N TYR A 120 -16.14 15.85 4.12
CA TYR A 120 -15.78 16.32 5.47
C TYR A 120 -14.27 16.46 5.78
N LEU A 121 -13.37 16.10 4.86
CA LEU A 121 -11.92 16.15 5.07
C LEU A 121 -11.35 17.50 4.58
N THR A 122 -10.34 18.02 5.29
CA THR A 122 -9.64 19.26 4.91
C THR A 122 -8.25 18.94 4.36
N ASN A 123 -8.03 19.19 3.06
CA ASN A 123 -6.77 18.92 2.35
C ASN A 123 -6.19 17.53 2.63
N PRO A 124 -6.96 16.45 2.40
CA PRO A 124 -6.53 15.12 2.79
C PRO A 124 -5.34 14.63 1.99
N LYS A 125 -4.46 13.87 2.64
CA LYS A 125 -3.36 13.17 1.99
C LYS A 125 -3.68 11.70 1.76
N PRO A 126 -3.17 11.06 0.71
CA PRO A 126 -3.28 9.61 0.57
C PRO A 126 -2.63 8.89 1.77
N LEU A 127 -3.35 7.97 2.41
CA LEU A 127 -2.81 7.12 3.46
C LEU A 127 -2.14 5.88 2.84
N ALA A 128 -0.81 5.90 2.89
CA ALA A 128 0.07 4.92 2.28
C ALA A 128 0.35 3.69 3.19
N LEU A 129 -0.69 2.97 3.65
CA LEU A 129 -0.53 1.88 4.64
C LEU A 129 0.26 0.67 4.16
N ASN A 130 0.11 0.35 2.88
CA ASN A 130 0.71 -0.81 2.23
C ASN A 130 1.81 -0.37 1.27
N ARG A 131 2.62 0.59 1.70
CA ARG A 131 3.82 0.97 0.96
C ARG A 131 5.04 0.29 1.55
N PHE A 132 5.71 -0.43 0.67
CA PHE A 132 6.85 -1.23 1.00
C PHE A 132 8.02 -0.80 0.14
N PHE A 133 9.22 -1.07 0.60
CA PHE A 133 10.40 -1.00 -0.26
C PHE A 133 11.23 -2.27 -0.13
N VAL A 134 11.94 -2.59 -1.20
CA VAL A 134 12.99 -3.60 -1.21
C VAL A 134 14.30 -2.84 -1.39
N ASP A 135 15.11 -2.79 -0.33
CA ASP A 135 16.47 -2.28 -0.45
C ASP A 135 17.31 -3.28 -1.24
N CYS A 136 17.78 -2.84 -2.40
CA CYS A 136 18.62 -3.66 -3.25
C CYS A 136 19.50 -2.80 -4.15
N LYS A 137 20.71 -3.30 -4.43
CA LYS A 137 21.59 -2.68 -5.43
C LYS A 137 20.93 -2.73 -6.81
N ALA A 138 21.28 -1.79 -7.70
CA ALA A 138 20.74 -1.67 -9.06
C ALA A 138 20.75 -3.01 -9.85
N GLU A 139 21.81 -3.80 -9.70
CA GLU A 139 21.95 -5.11 -10.36
C GLU A 139 20.94 -6.18 -9.89
N PHE A 140 20.26 -5.96 -8.76
CA PHE A 140 19.26 -6.86 -8.19
C PHE A 140 17.82 -6.38 -8.41
N VAL A 141 17.58 -5.18 -8.95
CA VAL A 141 16.23 -4.62 -9.15
C VAL A 141 15.31 -5.61 -9.89
N TYR A 142 15.77 -6.15 -11.01
CA TYR A 142 15.00 -7.12 -11.80
C TYR A 142 14.95 -8.52 -11.17
N VAL A 143 15.90 -8.86 -10.29
CA VAL A 143 15.82 -10.07 -9.47
C VAL A 143 14.71 -9.93 -8.44
N SER A 144 14.65 -8.78 -7.76
CA SER A 144 13.59 -8.43 -6.81
C SER A 144 12.23 -8.41 -7.50
N LEU A 145 12.14 -7.84 -8.71
CA LEU A 145 10.90 -7.87 -9.51
C LEU A 145 10.43 -9.30 -9.80
N PHE A 146 11.33 -10.19 -10.25
CA PHE A 146 11.00 -11.59 -10.49
C PHE A 146 10.52 -12.30 -9.22
N VAL A 147 11.18 -12.05 -8.09
CA VAL A 147 10.79 -12.56 -6.78
C VAL A 147 9.39 -12.07 -6.40
N LEU A 148 9.12 -10.77 -6.49
CA LEU A 148 7.83 -10.17 -6.16
C LEU A 148 6.72 -10.73 -7.03
N TYR A 149 6.98 -10.92 -8.33
CA TYR A 149 6.03 -11.55 -9.25
C TYR A 149 5.65 -12.98 -8.81
N LYS A 150 6.63 -13.78 -8.36
CA LYS A 150 6.38 -15.13 -7.85
C LYS A 150 5.54 -15.16 -6.57
N ILE A 151 5.44 -14.04 -5.85
CA ILE A 151 4.68 -13.93 -4.61
C ILE A 151 3.27 -13.38 -4.89
N TYR A 152 3.16 -12.26 -5.57
CA TYR A 152 1.91 -11.50 -5.62
C TYR A 152 1.01 -11.84 -6.82
N LYS A 153 1.55 -12.35 -7.94
CA LYS A 153 0.84 -12.55 -9.23
C LYS A 153 0.10 -11.27 -9.70
N ASN A 154 -0.19 -11.14 -11.00
CA ASN A 154 -0.95 -10.01 -11.55
C ASN A 154 -0.49 -8.61 -11.10
N ILE A 155 0.83 -8.37 -11.09
CA ILE A 155 1.39 -7.08 -10.65
C ILE A 155 1.39 -6.06 -11.79
N THR A 156 1.20 -4.79 -11.46
CA THR A 156 1.53 -3.68 -12.35
C THR A 156 2.96 -3.22 -12.07
N VAL A 157 3.79 -3.10 -13.09
CA VAL A 157 5.18 -2.62 -12.99
C VAL A 157 5.26 -1.22 -13.57
N ILE A 158 5.75 -0.26 -12.79
CA ILE A 158 6.05 1.10 -13.24
C ILE A 158 7.57 1.26 -13.31
N THR A 159 8.08 1.64 -14.48
CA THR A 159 9.51 1.74 -14.73
C THR A 159 9.85 2.90 -15.67
N LYS A 160 11.08 3.43 -15.56
CA LYS A 160 11.60 4.42 -16.50
C LYS A 160 11.87 3.79 -17.88
N ASP A 161 12.36 2.55 -17.89
CA ASP A 161 12.70 1.81 -19.12
C ASP A 161 11.61 0.77 -19.44
N LYS A 162 10.45 1.24 -19.93
CA LYS A 162 9.30 0.38 -20.26
C LYS A 162 9.67 -0.80 -21.18
N ALA A 163 10.33 -0.52 -22.30
CA ALA A 163 10.75 -1.54 -23.27
C ALA A 163 11.69 -2.60 -22.66
N LYS A 164 12.58 -2.20 -21.74
CA LYS A 164 13.47 -3.12 -21.04
C LYS A 164 12.69 -4.06 -20.14
N ALA A 165 11.72 -3.53 -19.38
CA ALA A 165 10.86 -4.32 -18.53
C ALA A 165 9.94 -5.26 -19.33
N GLU A 166 9.42 -4.82 -20.48
CA GLU A 166 8.61 -5.65 -21.38
C GLU A 166 9.40 -6.85 -21.90
N ILE A 167 10.61 -6.64 -22.42
CA ILE A 167 11.48 -7.74 -22.88
C ILE A 167 11.79 -8.68 -21.72
N PHE A 168 12.16 -8.14 -20.56
CA PHE A 168 12.48 -8.94 -19.38
C PHE A 168 11.29 -9.80 -18.95
N CYS A 169 10.11 -9.21 -18.77
CA CYS A 169 8.92 -9.93 -18.33
C CYS A 169 8.52 -11.00 -19.33
N LYS A 170 8.63 -10.71 -20.64
CA LYS A 170 8.39 -11.69 -21.70
C LYS A 170 9.36 -12.87 -21.65
N VAL A 171 10.66 -12.62 -21.44
CA VAL A 171 11.68 -13.68 -21.31
C VAL A 171 11.47 -14.53 -20.05
N MET A 172 11.08 -13.89 -18.95
CA MET A 172 10.88 -14.53 -17.66
C MET A 172 9.47 -15.14 -17.48
N HIS A 173 8.66 -15.16 -18.54
CA HIS A 173 7.27 -15.64 -18.53
C HIS A 173 6.44 -15.01 -17.40
N MET A 174 6.57 -13.69 -17.26
CA MET A 174 5.86 -12.88 -16.29
C MET A 174 4.70 -12.14 -16.97
N ASP A 175 3.48 -12.46 -16.53
CA ASP A 175 2.27 -11.76 -16.93
C ASP A 175 2.06 -10.53 -16.03
N CYS A 176 2.64 -9.40 -16.46
CA CYS A 176 2.59 -8.13 -15.75
C CYS A 176 2.03 -7.06 -16.67
N ASN A 177 1.22 -6.14 -16.11
CA ASN A 177 0.92 -4.88 -16.80
C ASN A 177 2.13 -3.94 -16.61
N ILE A 178 2.71 -3.39 -17.69
CA ILE A 178 3.94 -2.59 -17.63
C ILE A 178 3.66 -1.18 -18.12
N LEU A 179 3.93 -0.21 -17.25
CA LEU A 179 3.70 1.21 -17.49
C LEU A 179 5.02 1.98 -17.41
N GLY A 180 5.20 2.93 -18.31
CA GLY A 180 6.25 3.93 -18.23
C GLY A 180 5.94 4.95 -17.14
N VAL A 181 6.97 5.55 -16.54
CA VAL A 181 6.81 6.65 -15.55
C VAL A 181 5.97 7.81 -16.09
N ASN A 182 6.04 8.07 -17.40
CA ASN A 182 5.30 9.15 -18.06
C ASN A 182 3.95 8.71 -18.64
N ASP A 183 3.56 7.43 -18.49
CA ASP A 183 2.27 6.97 -18.97
C ASP A 183 1.18 7.61 -18.09
N ILE A 184 0.10 8.12 -18.70
CA ILE A 184 -0.98 8.75 -17.92
C ILE A 184 -1.61 7.68 -17.03
N LEU A 185 -1.38 7.78 -15.73
CA LEU A 185 -1.90 6.88 -14.70
C LEU A 185 -3.39 7.16 -14.45
N ARG A 186 -4.23 6.97 -15.48
CA ARG A 186 -5.69 7.13 -15.41
C ARG A 186 -6.30 5.95 -14.63
N GLY A 187 -6.15 5.96 -13.31
CA GLY A 187 -6.97 5.20 -12.36
C GLY A 187 -6.88 3.67 -12.39
N ALA A 188 -6.17 3.04 -13.34
CA ALA A 188 -6.10 1.58 -13.47
C ALA A 188 -4.72 1.03 -13.04
N CYS A 189 -4.25 1.42 -11.88
CA CYS A 189 -3.16 0.69 -11.21
C CYS A 189 -3.77 -0.58 -10.60
N GLY A 190 -3.17 -1.75 -10.85
CA GLY A 190 -3.61 -3.00 -10.23
C GLY A 190 -3.52 -2.96 -8.71
N GLU A 191 -4.00 -4.03 -8.05
CA GLU A 191 -3.97 -4.14 -6.59
C GLU A 191 -2.55 -4.07 -6.01
N VAL A 192 -1.56 -4.60 -6.74
CA VAL A 192 -0.14 -4.56 -6.38
C VAL A 192 0.65 -3.87 -7.46
N VAL A 193 1.27 -2.73 -7.11
CA VAL A 193 2.13 -1.97 -7.99
C VAL A 193 3.58 -2.07 -7.54
N VAL A 194 4.49 -2.39 -8.46
CA VAL A 194 5.93 -2.40 -8.22
C VAL A 194 6.56 -1.25 -8.98
N VAL A 195 7.25 -0.34 -8.28
CA VAL A 195 7.92 0.82 -8.87
C VAL A 195 9.43 0.59 -8.86
N LEU A 196 10.05 0.64 -10.04
CA LEU A 196 11.49 0.39 -10.19
C LEU A 196 12.28 1.69 -10.25
N GLU A 197 13.30 1.79 -9.38
CA GLU A 197 14.38 2.80 -9.44
C GLU A 197 13.90 4.27 -9.43
N ASN A 198 12.64 4.54 -9.05
CA ASN A 198 12.08 5.89 -8.91
C ASN A 198 11.07 5.94 -7.76
N TYR A 199 10.93 7.12 -7.14
CA TYR A 199 9.79 7.41 -6.28
C TYR A 199 8.70 8.11 -7.07
N ILE A 200 7.50 7.53 -7.03
CA ILE A 200 6.28 8.14 -7.55
C ILE A 200 5.20 7.87 -6.52
N GLU A 201 4.44 8.91 -6.19
CA GLU A 201 3.30 8.80 -5.31
C GLU A 201 2.10 8.22 -6.07
N LEU A 202 1.52 7.13 -5.55
CA LEU A 202 0.49 6.36 -6.25
C LEU A 202 -0.66 6.00 -5.32
N SER A 203 -1.88 6.07 -5.84
CA SER A 203 -3.07 5.52 -5.20
C SER A 203 -3.26 4.07 -5.68
N SER A 204 -2.86 3.10 -4.84
CA SER A 204 -3.10 1.66 -5.06
C SER A 204 -3.15 0.95 -3.70
N LYS A 205 -3.81 -0.22 -3.66
CA LYS A 205 -3.96 -1.03 -2.45
C LYS A 205 -2.61 -1.46 -1.88
N LYS A 206 -1.62 -1.74 -2.72
CA LYS A 206 -0.25 -2.08 -2.30
C LYS A 206 0.78 -1.54 -3.28
N VAL A 207 1.79 -0.83 -2.78
CA VAL A 207 2.89 -0.29 -3.59
C VAL A 207 4.21 -0.81 -3.04
N ILE A 208 5.06 -1.34 -3.91
CA ILE A 208 6.38 -1.87 -3.55
C ILE A 208 7.44 -1.14 -4.38
N TYR A 209 8.23 -0.29 -3.73
CA TYR A 209 9.37 0.38 -4.34
C TYR A 209 10.58 -0.58 -4.37
N VAL A 210 11.31 -0.63 -5.46
CA VAL A 210 12.48 -1.50 -5.60
C VAL A 210 13.68 -0.66 -5.99
N GLY A 211 14.73 -0.73 -5.17
CA GLY A 211 15.96 0.06 -5.37
C GLY A 211 15.83 1.55 -5.00
N VAL A 212 14.73 1.93 -4.34
CA VAL A 212 14.53 3.25 -3.74
C VAL A 212 13.94 3.05 -2.35
N HIS A 213 14.30 3.93 -1.41
CA HIS A 213 13.83 3.92 -0.03
C HIS A 213 13.07 5.21 0.28
N PRO A 214 11.77 5.30 -0.05
CA PRO A 214 10.97 6.46 0.33
C PRO A 214 10.63 6.40 1.82
N ASP A 215 10.62 7.57 2.47
CA ASP A 215 10.25 7.69 3.87
C ASP A 215 8.84 7.13 4.15
N GLY A 216 8.67 6.50 5.30
CA GLY A 216 7.39 5.91 5.71
C GLY A 216 7.00 4.60 5.01
N CYS A 217 7.89 4.01 4.21
CA CYS A 217 7.67 2.67 3.63
C CYS A 217 8.23 1.57 4.55
N LYS A 218 7.59 0.39 4.57
CA LYS A 218 8.08 -0.78 5.30
C LYS A 218 9.08 -1.59 4.48
N GLU A 219 10.19 -2.02 5.07
CA GLU A 219 11.16 -2.84 4.36
C GLU A 219 10.63 -4.27 4.14
N ILE A 220 10.75 -4.78 2.92
CA ILE A 220 10.64 -6.20 2.60
C ILE A 220 12.05 -6.75 2.45
N LYS A 221 12.50 -7.52 3.45
CA LYS A 221 13.79 -8.20 3.40
C LYS A 221 13.77 -9.33 2.39
N MET A 222 14.60 -9.21 1.36
CA MET A 222 14.74 -10.21 0.31
C MET A 222 15.89 -11.17 0.60
N ASP A 223 15.57 -12.46 0.76
CA ASP A 223 16.57 -13.51 0.83
C ASP A 223 16.97 -13.98 -0.58
N TYR A 224 17.95 -13.28 -1.15
CA TYR A 224 18.47 -13.60 -2.48
C TYR A 224 19.16 -14.98 -2.57
N LYS A 225 19.53 -15.60 -1.44
CA LYS A 225 20.16 -16.93 -1.45
C LYS A 225 19.22 -17.98 -2.04
N LYS A 226 17.91 -17.86 -1.75
CA LYS A 226 16.84 -18.75 -2.26
C LYS A 226 16.61 -18.64 -3.76
N VAL A 227 17.09 -17.57 -4.40
CA VAL A 227 16.97 -17.35 -5.85
C VAL A 227 18.32 -17.22 -6.56
N SER A 228 19.39 -17.65 -5.92
CA SER A 228 20.77 -17.58 -6.43
C SER A 228 20.94 -18.14 -7.85
N LYS A 229 20.28 -19.27 -8.16
CA LYS A 229 20.27 -19.86 -9.51
C LYS A 229 19.69 -18.93 -10.59
N TYR A 230 18.76 -18.05 -10.23
CA TYR A 230 18.12 -17.11 -11.16
C TYR A 230 18.91 -15.81 -11.29
N ILE A 231 19.72 -15.43 -10.30
CA ILE A 231 20.49 -14.17 -10.33
C ILE A 231 21.38 -14.11 -11.58
N TYR A 232 22.18 -15.15 -11.84
CA TYR A 232 23.06 -15.20 -13.01
C TYR A 232 22.29 -15.19 -14.32
N ARG A 233 21.17 -15.93 -14.39
CA ARG A 233 20.31 -16.01 -15.58
C ARG A 233 19.67 -14.66 -15.89
N ILE A 234 19.14 -13.98 -14.86
CA ILE A 234 18.57 -12.63 -14.97
C ILE A 234 19.65 -11.64 -15.41
N LYS A 235 20.85 -11.71 -14.83
CA LYS A 235 21.99 -10.86 -15.25
C LYS A 235 22.33 -11.08 -16.74
N ASP A 236 22.30 -12.31 -17.23
CA ASP A 236 22.57 -12.62 -18.65
C ASP A 236 21.49 -12.06 -19.60
N VAL A 237 20.22 -12.14 -19.20
CA VAL A 237 19.11 -11.50 -19.93
C VAL A 237 19.33 -10.00 -20.02
N LEU A 238 19.57 -9.34 -18.89
CA LEU A 238 19.75 -7.89 -18.84
C LEU A 238 20.96 -7.43 -19.67
N LYS A 239 22.08 -8.18 -19.66
CA LYS A 239 23.23 -7.91 -20.52
C LYS A 239 22.90 -8.02 -22.02
N SER A 240 21.96 -8.88 -22.37
CA SER A 240 21.53 -9.10 -23.76
C SER A 240 20.53 -8.06 -24.25
N ILE A 241 19.92 -7.28 -23.35
CA ILE A 241 19.07 -6.13 -23.68
C ILE A 241 19.97 -4.90 -23.87
N THR A 242 20.60 -4.79 -25.04
CA THR A 242 21.50 -3.68 -25.36
C THR A 242 20.75 -2.40 -25.73
N ARG A 243 21.46 -1.27 -25.80
CA ARG A 243 20.89 0.00 -26.29
C ARG A 243 20.34 -0.12 -27.72
N ASP A 244 20.98 -0.90 -28.58
CA ASP A 244 20.50 -1.12 -29.96
C ASP A 244 19.20 -1.91 -30.00
N VAL A 245 19.04 -2.87 -29.08
CA VAL A 245 17.76 -3.58 -28.91
C VAL A 245 16.69 -2.60 -28.43
N LEU A 246 16.98 -1.80 -27.41
CA LEU A 246 16.02 -0.82 -26.87
C LEU A 246 15.63 0.27 -27.87
N LYS A 247 16.53 0.64 -28.79
CA LYS A 247 16.27 1.59 -29.88
C LYS A 247 15.64 0.94 -31.12
N GLY A 248 15.33 -0.36 -31.09
CA GLY A 248 14.77 -1.09 -32.22
C GLY A 248 15.73 -1.33 -33.39
N LYS A 249 17.02 -0.99 -33.25
CA LYS A 249 18.05 -1.19 -34.29
C LYS A 249 18.43 -2.66 -34.46
N ARG A 250 18.19 -3.48 -33.44
CA ARG A 250 18.44 -4.93 -33.45
C ARG A 250 17.27 -5.67 -32.79
N GLN A 251 16.82 -6.77 -33.39
CA GLN A 251 15.82 -7.62 -32.74
C GLN A 251 16.43 -8.39 -31.55
N PHE A 252 15.65 -8.50 -30.47
CA PHE A 252 16.03 -9.30 -29.32
C PHE A 252 15.88 -10.81 -29.63
N ASN A 253 16.93 -11.60 -29.39
CA ASN A 253 16.89 -13.05 -29.61
C ASN A 253 16.22 -13.77 -28.42
N TYR A 254 14.90 -13.87 -28.46
CA TYR A 254 14.11 -14.60 -27.46
C TYR A 254 14.47 -16.10 -27.40
N GLY A 255 14.83 -16.71 -28.53
CA GLY A 255 15.15 -18.14 -28.63
C GLY A 255 16.31 -18.57 -27.72
N ARG A 256 17.30 -17.69 -27.53
CA ARG A 256 18.44 -17.91 -26.60
C ARG A 256 17.99 -18.23 -25.17
N PHE A 257 16.85 -17.68 -24.74
CA PHE A 257 16.36 -17.79 -23.36
C PHE A 257 15.16 -18.73 -23.19
N LYS A 258 14.83 -19.55 -24.20
CA LYS A 258 13.64 -20.43 -24.21
C LYS A 258 13.53 -21.36 -22.98
N ASN A 259 14.65 -21.74 -22.37
CA ASN A 259 14.68 -22.64 -21.21
C ASN A 259 15.14 -21.94 -19.92
N ILE A 260 15.10 -20.61 -19.85
CA ILE A 260 15.68 -19.85 -18.74
C ILE A 260 15.10 -20.19 -17.36
N LEU A 261 13.87 -20.71 -17.30
CA LEU A 261 13.23 -21.09 -16.04
C LEU A 261 13.35 -22.58 -15.68
N LYS A 262 13.87 -23.43 -16.57
CA LYS A 262 14.14 -24.85 -16.30
C LYS A 262 15.37 -24.99 -15.41
#